data_AF-A0A850SFB1-F1
#
_entry.id   AF-A0A850SFB1-F1
#
_cell.length_a   1.000
_cell.length_b   1.000
_cell.length_c   1.000
_cell.angle_alpha   90.00
_cell.angle_beta   90.00
_cell.angle_gamma   90.00
#
_symmetry.space_group_name_H-M   'P 1'
#
loop_
_entity.id
_entity.type
_entity.pdbx_description
1 polymer ?
#
loop_
_entity_poly.entity_id
_entity_poly.type
_entity_poly.pdbx_seq_one_letter_code
_entity_poly.pdbx_strand_id
1 'polypeptide(L)'
;MSSIAVEYYGKKFDDNASAAFIHLVREIGEIAFAMEKGNAEHAKLEITESVALLHFLASKYSLDVDANMQAVYSKKLEALRAK
;
A
#
# COMPACT_ATOMS: atom_id res chain seq x y z
N MET A 1 11.12 -5.74 -2.31
CA MET A 1 10.16 -4.76 -2.86
C MET A 1 10.09 -4.93 -4.38
N SER A 2 8.89 -4.94 -4.99
CA SER A 2 8.76 -5.13 -6.44
C SER A 2 9.22 -3.89 -7.20
N SER A 3 10.41 -3.95 -7.80
CA SER A 3 11.00 -2.88 -8.60
C SER A 3 10.08 -2.45 -9.77
N ILE A 4 9.29 -3.39 -10.29
CA ILE A 4 8.39 -3.18 -11.43
C ILE A 4 7.26 -2.19 -11.08
N ALA A 5 6.67 -2.32 -9.88
CA ALA A 5 5.60 -1.43 -9.44
C ALA A 5 6.08 0.01 -9.24
N VAL A 6 7.26 0.16 -8.60
CA VAL A 6 7.89 1.46 -8.38
C VAL A 6 8.27 2.10 -9.71
N GLU A 7 8.81 1.34 -10.67
CA GLU A 7 9.11 1.84 -12.01
C GLU A 7 7.85 2.27 -12.76
N TYR A 8 6.79 1.46 -12.73
CA TYR A 8 5.53 1.77 -13.40
C TYR A 8 4.91 3.07 -12.85
N TYR A 9 4.76 3.18 -11.53
CA TYR A 9 4.19 4.37 -10.93
C TYR A 9 5.12 5.58 -11.01
N GLY A 10 6.44 5.36 -11.05
CA GLY A 10 7.41 6.39 -11.41
C GLY A 10 7.16 6.94 -12.80
N LYS A 11 6.87 6.10 -13.80
CA LYS A 11 6.50 6.56 -15.15
C LYS A 11 5.11 7.22 -15.19
N LYS A 12 4.15 6.73 -14.39
CA LYS A 12 2.76 7.21 -14.40
C LYS A 12 2.59 8.56 -13.69
N PHE A 13 3.28 8.75 -12.57
CA PHE A 13 3.10 9.91 -11.69
C PHE A 13 4.34 10.79 -11.59
N ASP A 14 5.48 10.35 -12.11
CA ASP A 14 6.76 11.05 -12.01
C ASP A 14 7.10 11.34 -10.54
N ASP A 15 7.22 12.62 -10.16
CA ASP A 15 7.42 13.07 -8.78
C ASP A 15 6.13 13.56 -8.09
N ASN A 16 4.95 13.38 -8.71
CA ASN A 16 3.68 13.83 -8.16
C ASN A 16 3.11 12.83 -7.13
N ALA A 17 3.68 12.86 -5.91
CA ALA A 17 3.22 12.04 -4.79
C ALA A 17 1.74 12.28 -4.43
N SER A 18 1.23 13.51 -4.60
CA SER A 18 -0.18 13.84 -4.34
C SER A 18 -1.12 13.11 -5.31
N ALA A 19 -0.79 13.07 -6.61
CA ALA A 19 -1.58 12.34 -7.59
C ALA A 19 -1.57 10.83 -7.34
N ALA A 20 -0.41 10.28 -6.96
CA ALA A 20 -0.30 8.88 -6.58
C ALA A 20 -1.12 8.54 -5.32
N PHE A 21 -1.12 9.42 -4.32
CA PHE A 21 -1.95 9.25 -3.12
C PHE A 21 -3.44 9.33 -3.43
N ILE A 22 -3.87 10.27 -4.28
CA ILE A 22 -5.28 10.36 -4.72
C ILE A 22 -5.70 9.08 -5.46
N HIS A 23 -4.82 8.50 -6.28
CA HIS A 23 -5.09 7.22 -6.94
C HIS A 23 -5.22 6.08 -5.93
N LEU A 24 -4.33 5.99 -4.93
CA LEU A 24 -4.44 5.01 -3.84
C LEU A 24 -5.80 5.09 -3.13
N VAL A 25 -6.31 6.29 -2.85
CA VAL A 25 -7.64 6.46 -2.22
C VAL A 25 -8.76 5.90 -3.11
N ARG A 26 -8.63 6.01 -4.43
CA ARG A 26 -9.60 5.44 -5.37
C ARG A 26 -9.57 3.91 -5.36
N GLU A 27 -8.38 3.31 -5.39
CA GLU A 27 -8.24 1.85 -5.33
C GLU A 27 -8.80 1.29 -4.01
N ILE A 28 -8.61 2.00 -2.89
CA ILE A 28 -9.24 1.64 -1.61
C ILE A 28 -10.78 1.69 -1.70
N GLY A 29 -11.33 2.64 -2.45
CA GLY A 29 -12.77 2.69 -2.75
C GLY A 29 -13.25 1.48 -3.55
N GLU A 30 -12.47 1.04 -4.54
CA GLU A 30 -12.77 -0.16 -5.34
C GLU A 30 -12.68 -1.44 -4.51
N ILE A 31 -11.77 -1.52 -3.52
CA ILE A 31 -11.75 -2.63 -2.54
C ILE A 31 -13.10 -2.70 -1.81
N ALA A 32 -13.59 -1.57 -1.28
CA ALA A 32 -14.85 -1.52 -0.56
C ALA A 32 -16.01 -1.95 -1.48
N PHE A 33 -16.06 -1.42 -2.70
CA PHE A 33 -17.07 -1.79 -3.69
C PHE A 33 -17.04 -3.29 -4.02
N ALA A 34 -15.85 -3.86 -4.25
CA ALA A 34 -15.70 -5.29 -4.54
C ALA A 34 -16.18 -6.16 -3.37
N MET A 35 -15.90 -5.76 -2.13
CA MET A 35 -16.40 -6.43 -0.93
C MET A 35 -17.93 -6.39 -0.83
N GLU A 36 -18.54 -5.22 -1.09
CA GLU A 36 -20.01 -5.08 -1.10
C GLU A 36 -20.69 -5.98 -2.15
N LYS A 37 -20.01 -6.23 -3.28
CA LYS A 37 -20.50 -7.11 -4.34
C LYS A 37 -20.15 -8.58 -4.14
N GLY A 38 -19.42 -8.94 -3.08
CA GLY A 38 -18.94 -10.30 -2.87
C GLY A 38 -17.94 -10.77 -3.95
N ASN A 39 -17.27 -9.85 -4.64
CA ASN A 39 -16.33 -10.14 -5.70
C ASN A 39 -14.89 -10.22 -5.15
N ALA A 40 -14.52 -11.39 -4.67
CA ALA A 40 -13.21 -11.61 -4.05
C ALA A 40 -12.03 -11.40 -5.00
N GLU A 41 -12.17 -11.72 -6.29
CA GLU A 41 -11.08 -11.57 -7.26
C GLU A 41 -10.79 -10.09 -7.55
N HIS A 42 -11.85 -9.28 -7.68
CA HIS A 42 -11.70 -7.83 -7.80
C HIS A 42 -11.06 -7.25 -6.53
N ALA A 43 -11.53 -7.63 -5.33
CA ALA A 43 -10.92 -7.15 -4.09
C ALA A 43 -9.42 -7.49 -3.99
N LYS A 44 -9.00 -8.69 -4.41
CA LYS A 44 -7.58 -9.08 -4.42
C LYS A 44 -6.74 -8.23 -5.39
N LEU A 45 -7.30 -7.91 -6.56
CA LEU A 45 -6.64 -7.05 -7.53
C LEU A 45 -6.41 -5.66 -6.92
N GLU A 46 -7.45 -5.04 -6.36
CA GLU A 46 -7.35 -3.67 -5.83
C GLU A 46 -6.48 -3.58 -4.57
N ILE A 47 -6.46 -4.64 -3.74
CA ILE A 47 -5.49 -4.75 -2.64
C ILE A 47 -4.06 -4.78 -3.20
N THR A 48 -3.82 -5.53 -4.29
CA THR A 48 -2.50 -5.63 -4.90
C THR A 48 -2.05 -4.28 -5.47
N GLU A 49 -2.94 -3.56 -6.18
CA GLU A 49 -2.65 -2.22 -6.69
C GLU A 49 -2.39 -1.23 -5.56
N SER A 50 -3.19 -1.28 -4.49
CA SER A 50 -3.02 -0.43 -3.30
C SER A 50 -1.67 -0.67 -2.61
N VAL A 51 -1.26 -1.93 -2.45
CA VAL A 51 0.06 -2.29 -1.87
C VAL A 51 1.19 -1.78 -2.78
N ALA A 52 1.06 -1.94 -4.10
CA ALA A 52 2.04 -1.46 -5.07
C ALA A 52 2.19 0.08 -5.01
N LEU A 53 1.08 0.82 -4.90
CA LEU A 53 1.07 2.27 -4.73
C LEU A 53 1.71 2.72 -3.41
N LEU A 54 1.43 2.02 -2.31
CA LEU A 54 2.07 2.30 -1.02
C LEU A 54 3.59 2.10 -1.08
N HIS A 55 4.07 1.09 -1.79
CA HIS A 55 5.52 0.91 -2.03
C HIS A 55 6.12 2.05 -2.88
N PHE A 56 5.42 2.48 -3.92
CA PHE A 56 5.85 3.64 -4.70
C PHE A 56 5.94 4.90 -3.82
N LEU A 57 4.90 5.20 -3.05
CA LEU A 57 4.91 6.34 -2.13
C LEU A 57 6.04 6.24 -1.10
N ALA A 58 6.23 5.07 -0.48
CA ALA A 58 7.33 4.83 0.44
C ALA A 58 8.71 5.13 -0.18
N SER A 59 8.91 4.76 -1.46
CA SER A 59 10.15 5.08 -2.17
C SER A 59 10.40 6.59 -2.30
N LYS A 60 9.35 7.41 -2.48
CA LYS A 60 9.46 8.88 -2.55
C LYS A 60 9.85 9.51 -1.23
N TYR A 61 9.56 8.86 -0.11
CA TYR A 61 9.95 9.30 1.23
C TYR A 61 11.22 8.61 1.76
N SER A 62 11.92 7.81 0.93
CA SER A 62 13.06 6.98 1.36
C SER A 62 12.75 6.13 2.60
N LEU A 63 11.52 5.61 2.65
CA LEU A 63 11.00 4.85 3.77
C LEU A 63 11.30 3.35 3.59
N ASP A 64 12.06 2.77 4.52
CA ASP A 64 12.17 1.32 4.64
C ASP A 64 10.92 0.76 5.34
N VAL A 65 9.92 0.36 4.55
CA VAL A 65 8.63 -0.11 5.07
C VAL A 65 8.80 -1.37 5.91
N ASP A 66 9.63 -2.31 5.47
CA ASP A 66 9.78 -3.61 6.14
C ASP A 66 10.45 -3.46 7.50
N ALA A 67 11.56 -2.69 7.56
CA ALA A 67 12.24 -2.41 8.82
C ALA A 67 11.35 -1.63 9.80
N ASN A 68 10.62 -0.62 9.32
CA ASN A 68 9.72 0.18 10.15
C ASN A 68 8.51 -0.63 10.64
N MET A 69 7.91 -1.47 9.79
CA MET A 69 6.84 -2.37 10.21
C MET A 69 7.34 -3.33 11.30
N GLN A 70 8.50 -3.94 11.11
CA GLN A 70 9.08 -4.82 12.14
C GLN A 70 9.27 -4.05 13.47
N ALA A 71 9.91 -2.88 13.44
CA ALA A 71 10.16 -2.10 14.65
C ALA A 71 8.88 -1.67 15.39
N VAL A 72 7.85 -1.22 14.66
CA VAL A 72 6.59 -0.76 15.24
C VAL A 72 5.77 -1.93 15.77
N TYR A 73 5.61 -2.98 14.98
CA TYR A 73 4.69 -4.06 15.30
C TYR A 73 5.28 -5.09 16.26
N SER A 74 6.61 -5.27 16.33
CA SER A 74 7.23 -6.07 17.41
C SER A 74 6.88 -5.50 18.78
N LYS A 75 7.03 -4.18 18.98
CA LYS A 75 6.67 -3.51 20.24
C LYS A 75 5.18 -3.62 20.58
N LYS A 76 4.31 -3.42 19.57
CA LYS A 76 2.86 -3.58 19.75
C LYS A 76 2.49 -5.01 20.13
N LEU A 77 3.12 -6.00 19.52
CA LEU A 77 2.88 -7.41 19.81
C LEU A 77 3.36 -7.80 21.20
N GLU A 78 4.52 -7.31 21.63
CA GLU A 78 5.02 -7.48 23.01
C GLU A 78 4.03 -6.93 24.04
N ALA A 79 3.51 -5.72 23.81
CA ALA A 79 2.50 -5.12 24.70
C ALA A 79 1.20 -5.93 24.80
N LEU A 80 0.79 -6.62 23.73
CA LEU A 80 -0.37 -7.52 23.77
C LEU A 80 -0.09 -8.82 24.53
N ARG A 81 1.15 -9.32 24.49
CA ARG A 81 1.56 -10.54 25.20
C ARG A 81 1.78 -10.33 26.70
N ALA A 82 2.03 -9.09 27.12
CA ALA A 82 2.20 -8.71 28.51
C ALA A 82 0.86 -8.46 29.26
N LYS A 83 -0.27 -8.59 28.56
CA LYS A 83 -1.63 -8.58 29.14
C LYS A 83 -2.11 -10.00 29.42
#